data_AF-A0A7S2GC23-F1
#
_entry.id   AF-A0A7S2GC23-F1
#
_cell.length_a   1.000
_cell.length_b   1.000
_cell.length_c   1.000
_cell.angle_alpha   90.00
_cell.angle_beta   90.00
_cell.angle_gamma   90.00
#
_symmetry.space_group_name_H-M   'P 1'
#
loop_
_entity.id
_entity.type
_entity.pdbx_description
1 polymer ?
#
loop_
_entity_poly.entity_id
_entity_poly.type
_entity_poly.pdbx_seq_one_letter_code
_entity_poly.pdbx_strand_id
1 'polypeptide(L)'
;MRSLQSVPGSFSQESVLPPVASGTLRLFSWEHSYFSGKVRGYLRFKSRWASGPQWEDVIASPDIIAANLYPATQSSAVPQVQFPDGSVIQDSTAILDAVELDWPSPPVLPSASK
;
A
#
# COMPACT_ATOMS: atom_id res chain seq x y z
N MET A 1 -40.32 -17.38 -18.78
CA MET A 1 -39.25 -17.85 -17.87
C MET A 1 -37.91 -17.58 -18.54
N ARG A 2 -37.13 -16.59 -18.08
CA ARG A 2 -35.78 -16.33 -18.61
C ARG A 2 -34.78 -17.19 -17.84
N SER A 3 -34.06 -18.03 -18.57
CA SER A 3 -32.97 -18.85 -18.04
C SER A 3 -31.83 -17.95 -17.59
N LEU A 4 -31.45 -18.02 -16.31
CA LEU A 4 -30.23 -17.43 -15.78
C LEU A 4 -29.07 -18.33 -16.21
N GLN A 5 -28.34 -17.92 -17.24
CA GLN A 5 -27.04 -18.52 -17.53
C GLN A 5 -26.07 -18.06 -16.44
N SER A 6 -25.56 -19.03 -15.69
CA SER A 6 -24.45 -18.86 -14.75
C SER A 6 -23.23 -18.33 -15.48
N VAL A 7 -22.67 -17.21 -15.01
CA VAL A 7 -21.38 -16.69 -15.51
C VAL A 7 -20.27 -17.58 -14.95
N PRO A 8 -19.49 -18.31 -15.78
CA PRO A 8 -18.34 -19.05 -15.30
C PRO A 8 -17.11 -18.13 -15.34
N GLY A 9 -16.38 -18.07 -14.22
CA GLY A 9 -15.05 -17.44 -14.19
C GLY A 9 -14.78 -16.70 -12.88
N SER A 10 -14.50 -17.44 -11.81
CA SER A 10 -13.64 -16.90 -10.76
C SER A 10 -12.24 -16.80 -11.37
N PHE A 11 -11.90 -15.64 -11.89
CA PHE A 11 -10.51 -15.32 -12.21
C PHE A 11 -9.84 -15.00 -10.88
N SER A 12 -9.07 -15.94 -10.35
CA SER A 12 -7.96 -15.58 -9.46
C SER A 12 -6.99 -14.78 -10.31
N GLN A 13 -7.20 -13.48 -10.41
CA GLN A 13 -6.23 -12.59 -11.07
C GLN A 13 -5.05 -12.50 -10.12
N GLU A 14 -4.04 -13.32 -10.38
CA GLU A 14 -2.77 -13.26 -9.68
C GLU A 14 -2.24 -11.83 -9.76
N SER A 15 -1.92 -11.24 -8.59
CA SER A 15 -1.42 -9.87 -8.56
C SER A 15 -0.18 -9.78 -9.43
N VAL A 16 -0.25 -8.98 -10.49
CA VAL A 16 0.88 -8.72 -11.38
C VAL A 16 1.93 -7.80 -10.74
N LEU A 17 1.72 -7.31 -9.52
CA LEU A 17 2.75 -6.52 -8.83
C LEU A 17 3.90 -7.44 -8.46
N PRO A 18 5.13 -7.13 -8.89
CA PRO A 18 6.28 -7.91 -8.47
C PRO A 18 6.40 -7.83 -6.95
N PRO A 19 6.81 -8.91 -6.27
CA PRO A 19 7.07 -8.85 -4.85
C PRO A 19 8.11 -7.76 -4.56
N VAL A 20 7.94 -7.05 -3.44
CA VAL A 20 8.96 -6.13 -2.94
C VAL A 20 9.97 -6.92 -2.12
N ALA A 21 11.24 -6.50 -2.16
CA ALA A 21 12.29 -7.17 -1.39
C ALA A 21 12.03 -7.05 0.12
N SER A 22 12.57 -8.00 0.91
CA SER A 22 12.54 -7.92 2.37
C SER A 22 13.06 -6.56 2.85
N GLY A 23 12.32 -5.92 3.76
CA GLY A 23 12.68 -4.59 4.28
C GLY A 23 12.32 -3.41 3.36
N THR A 24 11.62 -3.64 2.25
CA THR A 24 11.25 -2.61 1.26
C THR A 24 9.75 -2.43 1.14
N LEU A 25 9.29 -1.19 1.04
CA LEU A 25 7.89 -0.83 0.79
C LEU A 25 7.72 -0.27 -0.64
N ARG A 26 6.57 -0.51 -1.27
CA ARG A 26 6.19 0.18 -2.51
C ARG A 26 4.97 1.05 -2.28
N LEU A 27 5.14 2.36 -2.40
CA LEU A 27 4.07 3.34 -2.33
C LEU A 27 3.46 3.55 -3.72
N PHE A 28 2.16 3.33 -3.86
CA PHE A 28 1.38 3.74 -5.02
C PHE A 28 0.72 5.08 -4.75
N SER A 29 1.07 6.09 -5.54
CA SER A 29 0.72 7.47 -5.23
C SER A 29 0.44 8.35 -6.44
N TRP A 30 -0.06 9.55 -6.17
CA TRP A 30 -0.08 10.66 -7.12
C TRP A 30 0.62 11.89 -6.52
N GLU A 31 1.25 12.70 -7.37
CA GLU A 31 2.03 13.87 -6.92
C GLU A 31 1.15 14.90 -6.20
N HIS A 32 -0.03 15.20 -6.77
CA HIS A 32 -0.95 16.22 -6.25
C HIS A 32 -1.89 15.72 -5.14
N SER A 33 -1.80 14.44 -4.73
CA SER A 33 -2.65 13.90 -3.67
C SER A 33 -2.10 14.29 -2.30
N TYR A 34 -2.90 14.99 -1.49
CA TYR A 34 -2.53 15.35 -0.12
C TYR A 34 -2.21 14.12 0.74
N PHE A 35 -3.05 13.08 0.66
CA PHE A 35 -2.84 11.84 1.41
C PHE A 35 -1.59 11.08 0.95
N SER A 36 -1.29 11.12 -0.35
CA SER A 36 -0.03 10.60 -0.89
C SER A 36 1.17 11.36 -0.36
N GLY A 37 1.10 12.70 -0.33
CA GLY A 37 2.14 13.55 0.24
C GLY A 37 2.40 13.26 1.72
N LYS A 38 1.36 13.00 2.51
CA LYS A 38 1.47 12.59 3.92
C LYS A 38 2.30 11.31 4.06
N VAL A 39 1.93 10.23 3.34
CA VAL A 39 2.65 8.95 3.42
C VAL A 39 4.07 9.07 2.86
N ARG A 40 4.25 9.78 1.74
CA ARG A 40 5.57 10.03 1.14
C ARG A 40 6.51 10.76 2.10
N GLY A 41 6.04 11.82 2.75
CA GLY A 41 6.80 12.57 3.75
C GLY A 41 7.19 11.70 4.94
N TYR A 42 6.26 10.87 5.42
CA TYR A 42 6.48 9.91 6.48
C TYR A 42 7.54 8.86 6.11
N LEU A 43 7.42 8.19 4.96
CA LEU A 43 8.39 7.17 4.51
C LEU A 43 9.78 7.76 4.28
N ARG A 44 9.87 8.98 3.75
CA ARG A 44 11.13 9.74 3.65
C ARG A 44 11.78 9.99 5.01
N PHE A 45 10.98 10.23 6.05
CA PHE A 45 11.50 10.39 7.41
C PHE A 45 12.01 9.05 7.95
N LYS A 46 11.20 7.99 7.87
CA LYS A 46 11.57 6.66 8.39
C LYS A 46 12.81 6.10 7.69
N SER A 47 12.92 6.24 6.38
CA SER A 47 14.02 5.68 5.59
C SER A 47 15.39 6.33 5.82
N ARG A 48 15.46 7.46 6.55
CA ARG A 48 16.73 8.11 6.91
C ARG A 48 17.44 7.40 8.07
N TRP A 49 16.75 6.54 8.79
CA TRP A 49 17.30 5.80 9.92
C TRP A 49 17.82 4.45 9.46
N ALA A 50 18.91 3.98 10.07
CA ALA A 50 19.48 2.67 9.74
C ALA A 50 18.50 1.51 9.99
N SER A 51 17.57 1.70 10.91
CA SER A 51 16.47 0.78 11.23
C SER A 51 15.20 1.03 10.40
N GLY A 52 15.22 1.92 9.42
CA GLY A 52 14.05 2.29 8.62
C GLY A 52 13.85 1.41 7.37
N PRO A 53 12.65 1.43 6.77
CA PRO A 53 12.39 0.74 5.52
C PRO A 53 13.12 1.41 4.36
N GLN A 54 13.55 0.61 3.38
CA GLN A 54 13.73 1.10 2.02
C GLN A 54 12.35 1.28 1.37
N TRP A 55 12.24 2.14 0.37
CA TRP A 55 10.97 2.29 -0.33
C TRP A 55 11.12 2.87 -1.72
N GLU A 56 10.12 2.62 -2.55
CA GLU A 56 9.95 3.22 -3.88
C GLU A 56 8.57 3.87 -4.02
N ASP A 57 8.49 4.88 -4.90
CA ASP A 57 7.26 5.61 -5.22
C ASP A 57 6.86 5.31 -6.67
N VAL A 58 5.69 4.72 -6.85
CA VAL A 58 5.14 4.31 -8.14
C VAL A 58 3.87 5.10 -8.40
N ILE A 59 3.77 5.71 -9.59
CA ILE A 59 2.54 6.37 -10.02
C ILE A 59 1.43 5.33 -10.15
N ALA A 60 0.33 5.52 -9.42
CA ALA A 60 -0.84 4.65 -9.53
C ALA A 60 -1.58 4.91 -10.85
N SER A 61 -1.16 4.24 -11.92
CA SER A 61 -1.85 4.33 -13.21
C SER A 61 -3.21 3.63 -13.16
N PRO A 62 -4.15 3.96 -14.07
CA PRO A 62 -5.44 3.25 -14.16
C PRO A 62 -5.28 1.73 -14.29
N ASP A 63 -4.28 1.27 -15.05
CA ASP A 63 -4.02 -0.16 -15.25
C ASP A 63 -3.54 -0.84 -13.96
N ILE A 64 -2.62 -0.20 -13.22
CA ILE A 64 -2.17 -0.69 -11.90
C ILE A 64 -3.34 -0.71 -10.92
N ILE A 65 -4.18 0.32 -10.92
CA ILE A 65 -5.34 0.39 -10.04
C ILE A 65 -6.30 -0.75 -10.33
N ALA A 66 -6.68 -0.94 -11.59
CA ALA A 66 -7.66 -1.95 -12.00
C ALA A 66 -7.14 -3.38 -11.81
N ALA A 67 -5.88 -3.64 -12.17
CA ALA A 67 -5.31 -4.99 -12.17
C ALA A 67 -4.76 -5.43 -10.81
N ASN A 68 -4.40 -4.48 -9.93
CA ASN A 68 -3.67 -4.80 -8.70
C ASN A 68 -4.28 -4.20 -7.45
N LEU A 69 -4.45 -2.87 -7.41
CA LEU A 69 -4.78 -2.17 -6.17
C LEU A 69 -6.24 -2.36 -5.77
N TYR A 70 -7.16 -2.20 -6.72
CA TYR A 70 -8.59 -2.37 -6.47
C TYR A 70 -8.94 -3.81 -6.06
N PRO A 71 -8.43 -4.88 -6.73
CA PRO A 71 -8.63 -6.25 -6.25
C PRO A 71 -8.09 -6.48 -4.83
N ALA A 72 -6.97 -5.85 -4.46
CA ALA A 72 -6.34 -6.06 -3.15
C ALA A 72 -7.05 -5.31 -2.02
N THR A 73 -7.57 -4.11 -2.26
CA THR A 73 -8.07 -3.21 -1.20
C THR A 73 -9.52 -2.79 -1.38
N GLN A 74 -10.17 -3.21 -2.46
CA GLN A 74 -11.51 -2.77 -2.89
C GLN A 74 -11.63 -1.24 -3.06
N SER A 75 -10.50 -0.57 -3.28
CA SER A 75 -10.40 0.87 -3.36
C SER A 75 -9.50 1.29 -4.52
N SER A 76 -9.95 2.29 -5.26
CA SER A 76 -9.13 2.97 -6.28
C SER A 76 -8.44 4.22 -5.72
N ALA A 77 -8.62 4.53 -4.43
CA ALA A 77 -8.04 5.70 -3.80
C ALA A 77 -6.55 5.48 -3.51
N VAL A 78 -5.78 6.56 -3.63
CA VAL A 78 -4.37 6.62 -3.24
C VAL A 78 -4.21 7.45 -1.96
N PRO A 79 -3.20 7.15 -1.12
CA PRO A 79 -2.13 6.17 -1.32
C PRO A 79 -2.54 4.74 -0.99
N GLN A 80 -1.80 3.80 -1.56
CA GLN A 80 -1.75 2.39 -1.12
C GLN A 80 -0.29 1.97 -0.99
N VAL A 81 0.04 1.10 -0.05
CA VAL A 81 1.42 0.60 0.16
C VAL A 81 1.43 -0.92 0.13
N GLN A 82 2.31 -1.48 -0.70
CA GLN A 82 2.62 -2.91 -0.71
C GLN A 82 3.79 -3.20 0.24
N PHE A 83 3.61 -4.19 1.10
CA PHE A 83 4.60 -4.67 2.06
C PHE A 83 5.34 -5.93 1.56
N PRO A 84 6.51 -6.28 2.15
CA PRO A 84 7.27 -7.48 1.77
C PRO A 84 6.54 -8.80 1.92
N ASP A 85 5.56 -8.87 2.83
CA ASP A 85 4.71 -10.04 3.01
C ASP A 85 3.63 -10.20 1.93
N GLY A 86 3.57 -9.26 0.98
CA GLY A 86 2.61 -9.23 -0.12
C GLY A 86 1.31 -8.52 0.22
N SER A 87 1.10 -8.07 1.46
CA SER A 87 -0.08 -7.29 1.83
C SER A 87 -0.06 -5.92 1.15
N VAL A 88 -1.25 -5.41 0.83
CA VAL A 88 -1.44 -4.07 0.29
C VAL A 88 -2.41 -3.34 1.21
N ILE A 89 -1.98 -2.22 1.76
CA ILE A 89 -2.76 -1.44 2.72
C ILE A 89 -3.16 -0.11 2.07
N GLN A 90 -4.44 0.22 2.17
CA GLN A 90 -5.00 1.52 1.83
C GLN A 90 -5.32 2.30 3.12
N ASP A 91 -5.52 3.62 2.98
CA ASP A 91 -5.72 4.62 4.03
C ASP A 91 -4.41 5.10 4.64
N SER A 92 -4.19 6.42 4.62
CA SER A 92 -2.93 7.02 5.06
C SER A 92 -2.62 6.81 6.53
N THR A 93 -3.63 6.63 7.39
CA THR A 93 -3.44 6.38 8.82
C THR A 93 -3.14 4.92 9.05
N ALA A 94 -3.92 4.01 8.44
CA ALA A 94 -3.67 2.57 8.52
C ALA A 94 -2.28 2.18 7.98
N ILE A 95 -1.82 2.83 6.90
CA ILE A 95 -0.47 2.65 6.38
C ILE A 95 0.58 3.04 7.43
N LEU A 96 0.44 4.20 8.07
CA LEU A 96 1.38 4.68 9.09
C LEU A 96 1.42 3.72 10.29
N ASP A 97 0.25 3.26 10.76
CA ASP A 97 0.16 2.31 11.87
C ASP A 97 0.88 1.00 11.53
N ALA A 98 0.67 0.45 10.33
CA ALA A 98 1.33 -0.77 9.89
C ALA A 98 2.86 -0.61 9.77
N VAL A 99 3.33 0.52 9.23
CA VAL A 99 4.78 0.79 9.16
C VAL A 99 5.39 0.97 10.55
N GLU A 100 4.69 1.57 11.51
CA GLU A 100 5.19 1.69 12.90
C GLU A 100 5.25 0.32 13.63
N LEU A 101 4.44 -0.67 13.23
CA LEU A 101 4.54 -2.02 13.80
C LEU A 101 5.82 -2.73 13.35
N ASP A 102 6.14 -2.66 12.06
CA ASP A 102 7.30 -3.33 11.47
C ASP A 102 8.61 -2.56 11.69
N TRP A 103 8.54 -1.23 11.73
CA TRP A 103 9.68 -0.33 11.93
C TRP A 103 9.40 0.65 13.08
N PRO A 104 9.39 0.21 14.36
CA PRO A 104 8.95 1.03 15.49
C PRO A 104 9.90 2.16 15.91
N SER A 105 11.10 2.26 15.31
CA SER A 105 12.11 3.23 15.73
C SER A 105 12.72 4.00 14.56
N PRO A 106 12.78 5.35 14.64
CA PRO A 106 12.19 6.18 15.69
C PRO A 106 10.66 6.29 15.54
N PRO A 107 9.91 6.47 16.64
CA PRO A 107 8.46 6.57 16.58
C PRO A 107 8.02 7.93 16.04
N VAL A 108 7.02 7.94 15.16
CA VAL A 108 6.25 9.15 14.81
C VAL A 108 4.97 9.23 15.62
N LEU A 109 4.34 8.09 15.86
CA LEU A 109 3.16 7.99 16.71
C LEU A 109 3.61 7.93 18.18
N PRO A 110 2.91 8.62 19.09
CA PRO A 110 3.20 8.52 20.51
C PRO A 110 2.97 7.10 21.01
N SER A 111 3.71 6.68 22.04
CA SER A 111 3.43 5.43 22.73
C SER A 111 2.02 5.44 23.28
N ALA A 112 1.31 4.31 23.20
CA ALA A 112 -0.04 4.16 23.75
C ALA A 112 -0.10 4.34 25.28
N SER A 113 1.04 4.40 25.98
CA SER A 113 1.11 4.67 27.41
C SER A 113 1.25 6.17 27.68
N LYS A 114 0.39 6.69 28.57
CA LYS A 114 0.55 7.99 29.23
C LYS A 114 1.50 7.88 30.42
#